data_AF-A0A971B2M0-F1
#
_entry.id   AF-A0A971B2M0-F1
#
_cell.length_a   1.000
_cell.length_b   1.000
_cell.length_c   1.000
_cell.angle_alpha   90.00
_cell.angle_beta   90.00
_cell.angle_gamma   90.00
#
_symmetry.space_group_name_H-M   'P 1'
#
loop_
_entity.id
_entity.type
_entity.pdbx_description
1 polymer ?
#
loop_
_entity_poly.entity_id
_entity_poly.type
_entity_poly.pdbx_seq_one_letter_code
_entity_poly.pdbx_strand_id
1 'polypeptide(L)'
;MIVPASLRCHLALCAVLAGGILEAGEGKMRSLSDLPERHVTIAQTEADYISFPDVCVTPKGRLICVYRVADKHVTTRSRLEVRTSDDRGRTWSEPFVLADRGHCPRLAVIENGEVLLISDGTPLGTSLYRSRDDGTTWSKPTVAALKHGIPDRPLRIGPRSLLTTGHRHVGSAKSPLIQSTFRSCPARPAARRGTARRSRTSLAA
;
A
#
# COMPACT_ATOMS: atom_id res chain seq x y z
N MET A 1 -25.45 -25.10 14.85
CA MET A 1 -25.88 -23.83 15.47
C MET A 1 -24.64 -22.94 15.62
N ILE A 2 -24.31 -22.22 14.54
CA ILE A 2 -24.09 -20.76 14.46
C ILE A 2 -23.12 -20.19 15.52
N VAL A 3 -21.90 -19.94 15.07
CA VAL A 3 -21.12 -18.76 15.51
C VAL A 3 -20.73 -18.03 14.22
N PRO A 4 -21.22 -16.81 13.96
CA PRO A 4 -20.92 -16.10 12.73
C PRO A 4 -19.54 -15.45 12.86
N ALA A 5 -18.62 -15.80 11.96
CA ALA A 5 -17.35 -15.09 11.81
C ALA A 5 -17.54 -13.91 10.85
N SER A 6 -18.06 -12.79 11.37
CA SER A 6 -17.94 -11.49 10.71
C SER A 6 -16.72 -10.76 11.27
N LEU A 7 -15.52 -11.18 10.84
CA LEU A 7 -14.30 -10.41 11.10
C LEU A 7 -14.33 -9.16 10.21
N ARG A 8 -14.89 -8.07 10.74
CA ARG A 8 -14.77 -6.75 10.13
C ARG A 8 -13.36 -6.23 10.38
N CYS A 9 -12.52 -6.17 9.34
CA CYS A 9 -11.22 -5.51 9.42
C CYS A 9 -11.44 -4.00 9.25
N HIS A 10 -11.33 -3.25 10.34
CA HIS A 10 -11.39 -1.79 10.34
C HIS A 10 -9.97 -1.21 10.35
N LEU A 11 -9.69 -0.30 9.42
CA LEU A 11 -8.47 0.50 9.41
C LEU A 11 -8.80 1.91 9.89
N ALA A 12 -8.42 2.23 11.12
CA ALA A 12 -8.54 3.57 11.70
C ALA A 12 -7.16 4.23 11.79
N LEU A 13 -7.05 5.48 11.34
CA LEU A 13 -5.87 6.33 11.53
C LEU A 13 -6.26 7.59 12.29
N CYS A 14 -5.54 7.88 13.36
CA CYS A 14 -5.71 9.09 14.16
C CYS A 14 -4.85 10.25 13.64
N ALA A 15 -5.48 11.39 13.31
CA ALA A 15 -4.80 12.63 13.00
C ALA A 15 -4.72 13.54 14.25
N VAL A 16 -3.52 14.03 14.58
CA VAL A 16 -3.29 15.03 15.65
C VAL A 16 -3.32 16.42 15.03
N LEU A 17 -4.24 17.27 15.50
CA LEU A 17 -4.23 18.71 15.20
C LEU A 17 -3.29 19.39 16.21
N ALA A 18 -2.32 20.17 15.70
CA ALA A 18 -1.42 20.96 16.52
C ALA A 18 -2.16 22.14 17.17
N GLY A 19 -1.94 22.33 18.47
CA GLY A 19 -2.36 23.51 19.22
C GLY A 19 -1.87 23.48 20.66
N GLY A 20 -0.89 24.34 20.97
CA GLY A 20 -0.51 24.72 22.33
C GLY A 20 0.50 23.80 23.03
N ILE A 21 1.61 24.38 23.48
CA ILE A 21 2.49 23.79 24.49
C ILE A 21 1.64 23.65 25.77
N LEU A 22 1.27 22.43 26.12
CA LEU A 22 0.59 22.13 27.38
C LEU A 22 1.66 21.94 28.46
N GLU A 23 1.53 22.72 29.53
CA GLU A 23 2.26 22.45 30.78
C GLU A 23 1.96 21.03 31.27
N ALA A 24 3.00 20.37 31.77
CA ALA A 24 2.99 18.96 32.13
C ALA A 24 2.23 18.73 33.45
N GLY A 25 0.89 18.72 33.39
CA GLY A 25 0.04 18.10 34.41
C GLY A 25 0.01 16.58 34.22
N GLU A 26 0.21 15.83 35.31
CA GLU A 26 0.16 14.36 35.46
C GLU A 26 -0.13 13.58 34.17
N GLY A 27 0.93 13.33 33.39
CA GLY A 27 0.85 12.99 31.98
C GLY A 27 0.41 11.55 31.69
N LYS A 28 -0.88 11.26 31.83
CA LYS A 28 -1.48 10.12 31.13
C LYS A 28 -1.46 10.45 29.63
N MET A 29 -0.78 9.63 28.82
CA MET A 29 -0.79 9.77 27.36
C MET A 29 -2.25 9.85 26.88
N ARG A 30 -2.61 10.97 26.24
CA ARG A 30 -3.96 11.17 25.71
C ARG A 30 -4.12 10.26 24.50
N SER A 31 -4.83 9.14 24.69
CA SER A 31 -5.17 8.23 23.59
C SER A 31 -6.45 8.69 22.90
N LEU A 32 -6.52 8.44 21.59
CA LEU A 32 -7.72 8.61 20.78
C LEU A 32 -8.43 7.27 20.52
N SER A 33 -7.92 6.16 21.08
CA SER A 33 -8.45 4.80 20.85
C SER A 33 -9.93 4.67 21.22
N ASP A 34 -10.38 5.36 22.27
CA ASP A 34 -11.75 5.23 22.81
C ASP A 34 -12.67 6.37 22.35
N LEU A 35 -12.25 7.15 21.35
CA LEU A 35 -13.00 8.29 20.80
C LEU A 35 -13.47 7.96 19.37
N PRO A 36 -14.53 7.15 19.19
CA PRO A 36 -14.98 6.66 17.88
C PRO A 36 -15.40 7.79 16.93
N GLU A 37 -15.88 8.93 17.46
CA GLU A 37 -16.21 10.13 16.69
C GLU A 37 -14.97 10.79 16.05
N ARG A 38 -13.78 10.39 16.49
CA ARG A 38 -12.49 10.82 15.96
C ARG A 38 -11.88 9.80 14.99
N HIS A 39 -12.58 8.71 14.71
CA HIS A 39 -12.14 7.67 13.77
C HIS A 39 -12.80 7.86 12.40
N VAL A 40 -12.02 7.62 11.36
CA VAL A 40 -12.50 7.61 9.97
C VAL A 40 -12.04 6.31 9.32
N THR A 41 -12.95 5.67 8.59
CA THR A 41 -12.65 4.51 7.76
C THR A 41 -12.05 4.97 6.43
N ILE A 42 -10.78 4.64 6.20
CA ILE A 42 -10.09 4.97 4.95
C ILE A 42 -10.49 4.00 3.83
N ALA A 43 -10.55 2.70 4.16
CA ALA A 43 -10.91 1.62 3.26
C ALA A 43 -11.55 0.48 4.05
N GLN A 44 -12.58 -0.15 3.46
CA GLN A 44 -13.27 -1.31 4.01
C GLN A 44 -13.78 -2.17 2.85
N THR A 45 -13.73 -3.49 3.02
CA THR A 45 -14.18 -4.48 2.04
C THR A 45 -14.58 -5.74 2.80
N GLU A 46 -15.53 -6.49 2.24
CA GLU A 46 -15.96 -7.78 2.78
C GLU A 46 -15.17 -8.95 2.18
N ALA A 47 -14.55 -8.75 1.01
CA ALA A 47 -13.95 -9.81 0.21
C ALA A 47 -12.43 -9.89 0.31
N ASP A 48 -11.77 -8.77 0.67
CA ASP A 48 -10.31 -8.69 0.70
C ASP A 48 -9.75 -8.52 2.13
N TYR A 49 -8.51 -8.95 2.29
CA TYR A 49 -7.66 -8.72 3.44
C TYR A 49 -6.84 -7.44 3.24
N ILE A 50 -7.21 -6.37 3.94
CA ILE A 50 -6.49 -5.08 3.94
C ILE A 50 -5.43 -5.09 5.05
N SER A 51 -4.19 -4.73 4.73
CA SER A 51 -3.07 -4.77 5.68
C SER A 51 -1.95 -3.77 5.35
N PHE A 52 -1.02 -3.61 6.31
CA PHE A 52 0.18 -2.78 6.19
C PHE A 52 -0.08 -1.35 5.71
N PRO A 53 -0.99 -0.61 6.38
CA PRO A 53 -1.22 0.78 6.04
C PRO A 53 0.03 1.61 6.34
N ASP A 54 0.24 2.63 5.53
CA ASP A 54 1.11 3.74 5.87
C ASP A 54 0.52 5.04 5.33
N VAL A 55 0.85 6.15 5.99
CA VAL A 55 0.31 7.48 5.66
C VAL A 55 1.40 8.55 5.77
N CYS A 56 1.36 9.52 4.86
CA CYS A 56 2.16 10.74 4.97
C CYS A 56 1.31 11.98 4.67
N VAL A 57 1.78 13.13 5.14
CA VAL A 57 1.27 14.45 4.76
C VAL A 57 2.28 15.12 3.83
N THR A 58 1.83 15.61 2.69
CA THR A 58 2.69 16.35 1.76
C THR A 58 2.88 17.80 2.22
N PRO A 59 3.85 18.55 1.66
CA PRO A 59 4.01 19.97 2.00
C PRO A 59 2.78 20.84 1.68
N LYS A 60 1.90 20.39 0.77
CA LYS A 60 0.64 21.06 0.44
C LYS A 60 -0.50 20.72 1.40
N GLY A 61 -0.27 19.82 2.36
CA GLY A 61 -1.25 19.42 3.37
C GLY A 61 -2.14 18.25 2.97
N ARG A 62 -1.99 17.70 1.76
CA ARG A 62 -2.69 16.49 1.33
C ARG A 62 -2.19 15.28 2.10
N LEU A 63 -3.11 14.46 2.58
CA LEU A 63 -2.78 13.13 3.12
C LEU A 63 -2.76 12.11 1.99
N ILE A 64 -1.77 11.24 2.02
CA ILE A 64 -1.66 10.08 1.13
C ILE A 64 -1.58 8.85 2.02
N CYS A 65 -2.52 7.93 1.86
CA CYS A 65 -2.52 6.64 2.52
C CYS A 65 -2.28 5.55 1.48
N VAL A 66 -1.34 4.64 1.77
CA VAL A 66 -1.13 3.43 1.00
C VAL A 66 -1.42 2.22 1.87
N TYR A 67 -1.99 1.18 1.30
CA TYR A 67 -2.17 -0.10 1.97
C TYR A 67 -2.09 -1.24 0.97
N ARG A 68 -1.90 -2.45 1.49
CA ARG A 68 -1.99 -3.67 0.71
C ARG A 68 -3.41 -4.21 0.76
N VAL A 69 -3.91 -4.63 -0.38
CA VAL A 69 -5.13 -5.44 -0.49
C VAL A 69 -4.75 -6.84 -0.99
N ALA A 70 -5.21 -7.88 -0.32
CA ALA A 70 -4.89 -9.26 -0.64
C ALA A 70 -6.12 -10.17 -0.53
N ASP A 71 -6.07 -11.35 -1.14
CA ASP A 71 -7.12 -12.37 -0.99
C ASP A 71 -7.19 -12.97 0.43
N LYS A 72 -6.07 -12.96 1.17
CA LYS A 72 -5.93 -13.49 2.55
C LYS A 72 -4.58 -13.09 3.14
N HIS A 73 -4.38 -13.38 4.43
CA HIS A 73 -3.14 -13.09 5.15
C HIS A 73 -1.88 -13.66 4.44
N VAL A 74 -1.87 -14.97 4.18
CA VAL A 74 -0.85 -15.63 3.33
C VAL A 74 -1.35 -15.68 1.90
N THR A 75 -1.09 -14.61 1.16
CA THR A 75 -1.76 -14.32 -0.11
C THR A 75 -1.37 -15.23 -1.28
N THR A 76 -2.25 -15.33 -2.27
CA THR A 76 -1.89 -15.70 -3.65
C THR A 76 -1.93 -14.52 -4.62
N ARG A 77 -2.72 -13.49 -4.29
CA ARG A 77 -2.93 -12.27 -5.09
C ARG A 77 -3.01 -11.07 -4.16
N SER A 78 -2.17 -10.07 -4.43
CA SER A 78 -2.14 -8.83 -3.66
C SER A 78 -1.95 -7.65 -4.59
N ARG A 79 -2.46 -6.48 -4.24
CA ARG A 79 -2.18 -5.21 -4.91
C ARG A 79 -1.88 -4.12 -3.88
N LEU A 80 -1.25 -3.05 -4.33
CA LEU A 80 -1.08 -1.82 -3.55
C LEU A 80 -2.12 -0.81 -4.00
N GLU A 81 -2.86 -0.25 -3.06
CA GLU A 81 -3.80 0.83 -3.31
C GLU A 81 -3.37 2.09 -2.58
N VAL A 82 -3.64 3.23 -3.21
CA VAL A 82 -3.42 4.56 -2.66
C VAL A 82 -4.75 5.29 -2.59
N ARG A 83 -5.00 5.97 -1.47
CA ARG A 83 -6.10 6.93 -1.30
C ARG A 83 -5.53 8.26 -0.82
N THR A 84 -6.19 9.35 -1.20
CA THR A 84 -5.78 10.70 -0.82
C THR A 84 -6.89 11.44 -0.10
N SER A 85 -6.52 12.44 0.71
CA SER A 85 -7.47 13.33 1.38
C SER A 85 -6.93 14.75 1.38
N ASP A 86 -7.79 15.69 0.97
CA ASP A 86 -7.51 17.13 0.94
C ASP A 86 -8.17 17.89 2.10
N ASP A 87 -8.91 17.19 2.97
CA ASP A 87 -9.71 17.78 4.05
C ASP A 87 -9.27 17.31 5.45
N ARG A 88 -7.98 17.00 5.58
CA ARG A 88 -7.34 16.48 6.82
C ARG A 88 -7.87 15.12 7.27
N GLY A 89 -8.24 14.26 6.32
CA GLY A 89 -8.59 12.87 6.57
C GLY A 89 -10.06 12.65 6.93
N ARG A 90 -10.93 13.66 6.71
CA ARG A 90 -12.38 13.52 6.96
C ARG A 90 -13.04 12.72 5.84
N THR A 91 -12.62 12.95 4.60
CA THR A 91 -13.03 12.17 3.43
C THR A 91 -11.81 11.69 2.66
N TRP A 92 -11.98 10.60 1.91
CA TRP A 92 -10.92 9.94 1.16
C TRP A 92 -11.36 9.66 -0.28
N SER A 93 -10.44 9.79 -1.22
CA SER A 93 -10.68 9.49 -2.63
C SER A 93 -11.04 8.02 -2.87
N GLU A 94 -11.58 7.73 -4.05
CA GLU A 94 -11.60 6.37 -4.59
C GLU A 94 -10.19 5.78 -4.65
N PRO A 95 -10.04 4.44 -4.58
CA PRO A 95 -8.74 3.80 -4.53
C PRO A 95 -8.06 3.86 -5.89
N PHE A 96 -6.80 4.28 -5.90
CA PHE A 96 -5.91 4.16 -7.05
C PHE A 96 -5.05 2.90 -6.89
N VAL A 97 -5.16 1.94 -7.82
CA VAL A 97 -4.30 0.75 -7.83
C VAL A 97 -2.92 1.13 -8.34
N LEU A 98 -1.96 1.25 -7.43
CA LEU A 98 -0.57 1.60 -7.75
C LEU A 98 0.18 0.44 -8.40
N ALA A 99 -0.06 -0.78 -7.92
CA ALA A 99 0.62 -1.97 -8.39
C ALA A 99 -0.21 -3.23 -8.17
N ASP A 100 -0.23 -4.12 -9.16
CA ASP A 100 -0.92 -5.43 -9.08
C ASP A 100 -0.19 -6.46 -8.21
N ARG A 101 0.93 -6.08 -7.58
CA ARG A 101 1.72 -6.87 -6.62
C ARG A 101 2.48 -5.97 -5.65
N GLY A 102 2.53 -6.38 -4.38
CA GLY A 102 3.26 -5.72 -3.31
C GLY A 102 2.87 -6.26 -1.94
N HIS A 103 3.64 -5.91 -0.91
CA HIS A 103 3.46 -6.48 0.43
C HIS A 103 3.43 -5.41 1.54
N CYS A 104 4.57 -4.88 1.98
CA CYS A 104 4.63 -3.89 3.04
C CYS A 104 4.98 -2.51 2.46
N PRO A 105 4.00 -1.73 1.98
CA PRO A 105 4.28 -0.40 1.46
C PRO A 105 4.63 0.57 2.60
N ARG A 106 5.56 1.49 2.33
CA ARG A 106 5.90 2.62 3.21
C ARG A 106 6.07 3.90 2.41
N LEU A 107 5.61 5.01 2.96
CA LEU A 107 5.65 6.35 2.38
C LEU A 107 6.65 7.23 3.11
N ALA A 108 7.44 7.97 2.34
CA ALA A 108 8.30 9.03 2.84
C ALA A 108 8.17 10.27 1.95
N VAL A 109 7.97 11.44 2.56
CA VAL A 109 8.13 12.71 1.86
C VAL A 109 9.60 13.09 1.92
N ILE A 110 10.19 13.27 0.75
CA ILE A 110 11.60 13.65 0.60
C ILE A 110 11.71 15.10 0.10
N GLU A 111 12.92 15.52 -0.25
CA GLU A 111 13.20 16.89 -0.67
C GLU A 111 12.30 17.36 -1.82
N ASN A 112 11.94 18.64 -1.80
CA ASN A 112 11.02 19.29 -2.75
C ASN A 112 9.58 18.74 -2.74
N GLY A 113 9.19 18.00 -1.70
CA GLY A 113 7.84 17.46 -1.58
C GLY A 113 7.57 16.25 -2.46
N GLU A 114 8.60 15.65 -3.07
CA GLU A 114 8.48 14.37 -3.74
C GLU A 114 8.10 13.29 -2.72
N VAL A 115 7.17 12.43 -3.08
CA VAL A 115 6.71 11.30 -2.25
C VAL A 115 7.35 10.04 -2.78
N LEU A 116 8.12 9.36 -1.92
CA LEU A 116 8.69 8.06 -2.18
C LEU A 116 7.83 6.98 -1.55
N LEU A 117 7.53 5.93 -2.31
CA LEU A 117 6.93 4.71 -1.80
C LEU A 117 7.89 3.55 -2.02
N ILE A 118 8.14 2.77 -0.97
CA ILE A 118 8.91 1.52 -1.03
C ILE A 118 7.99 0.35 -0.68
N SER A 119 8.10 -0.78 -1.40
CA SER A 119 7.35 -2.00 -1.10
C SER A 119 8.10 -3.24 -1.57
N ASP A 120 8.05 -4.32 -0.80
CA ASP A 120 8.55 -5.64 -1.16
C ASP A 120 7.48 -6.51 -1.84
N GLY A 121 7.86 -7.71 -2.29
CA GLY A 121 6.92 -8.66 -2.91
C GLY A 121 6.42 -8.24 -4.29
N THR A 122 7.06 -7.24 -4.91
CA THR A 122 6.79 -6.83 -6.29
C THR A 122 7.52 -7.76 -7.28
N PRO A 123 7.21 -7.74 -8.59
CA PRO A 123 7.93 -8.54 -9.58
C PRO A 123 9.43 -8.24 -9.66
N LEU A 124 9.85 -7.06 -9.19
CA LEU A 124 11.25 -6.62 -9.17
C LEU A 124 11.92 -6.87 -7.79
N GLY A 125 11.25 -7.56 -6.87
CA GLY A 125 11.67 -7.68 -5.47
C GLY A 125 11.17 -6.48 -4.66
N THR A 126 12.09 -5.75 -4.03
CA THR A 126 11.78 -4.47 -3.37
C THR A 126 11.82 -3.36 -4.42
N SER A 127 10.71 -2.63 -4.56
CA SER A 127 10.55 -1.57 -5.56
C SER A 127 10.35 -0.20 -4.93
N LEU A 128 10.79 0.83 -5.65
CA LEU A 128 10.52 2.24 -5.38
C LEU A 128 9.60 2.84 -6.42
N TYR A 129 8.62 3.61 -5.95
CA TYR A 129 7.73 4.45 -6.74
C TYR A 129 7.87 5.90 -6.26
N ARG A 130 7.71 6.85 -7.17
CA ARG A 130 7.86 8.28 -6.88
C ARG A 130 6.67 9.05 -7.39
N SER A 131 6.17 9.98 -6.59
CA SER A 131 5.22 11.00 -7.02
C SER A 131 5.86 12.37 -6.85
N ARG A 132 5.80 13.20 -7.91
CA ARG A 132 6.30 14.59 -7.92
C ARG A 132 5.18 15.62 -7.93
N ASP A 133 3.94 15.16 -7.84
CA ASP A 133 2.72 15.93 -8.07
C ASP A 133 1.66 15.64 -6.98
N ASP A 134 2.13 15.58 -5.74
CA ASP A 134 1.26 15.51 -4.56
C ASP A 134 0.42 14.22 -4.51
N GLY A 135 1.01 13.09 -4.91
CA GLY A 135 0.36 11.77 -4.91
C GLY A 135 -0.61 11.53 -6.06
N THR A 136 -0.73 12.47 -7.00
CA THR A 136 -1.69 12.39 -8.12
C THR A 136 -1.26 11.34 -9.15
N THR A 137 0.02 11.32 -9.50
CA THR A 137 0.59 10.30 -10.38
C THR A 137 1.85 9.67 -9.78
N TRP A 138 2.16 8.46 -10.24
CA TRP A 138 3.26 7.67 -9.74
C TRP A 138 4.14 7.16 -10.88
N SER A 139 5.45 7.16 -10.67
CA SER A 139 6.41 6.62 -11.61
C SER A 139 6.23 5.10 -11.79
N LYS A 140 6.78 4.57 -12.89
CA LYS A 140 7.05 3.13 -12.99
C LYS A 140 7.96 2.68 -11.83
N PRO A 141 7.84 1.42 -11.36
CA PRO A 141 8.68 0.91 -10.30
C PRO A 141 10.14 0.83 -10.75
N THR A 142 11.04 1.15 -9.84
CA THR A 142 12.48 0.91 -9.98
C THR A 142 12.94 -0.04 -8.88
N VAL A 143 13.96 -0.85 -9.13
CA VAL A 143 14.52 -1.77 -8.13
C VAL A 143 15.14 -0.95 -7.00
N ALA A 144 14.76 -1.22 -5.76
CA ALA A 144 15.50 -0.76 -4.59
C ALA A 144 16.76 -1.63 -4.44
N ALA A 145 17.90 -1.03 -4.11
CA ALA A 145 19.12 -1.79 -3.77
C ALA A 145 18.93 -2.67 -2.50
N LEU A 146 17.80 -2.53 -1.80
CA LEU A 146 17.43 -3.30 -0.62
C LEU A 146 17.02 -4.72 -1.02
N LYS A 147 17.82 -5.71 -0.61
CA LYS A 147 17.53 -7.14 -0.86
C LYS A 147 16.59 -7.76 0.18
N HIS A 148 16.37 -7.07 1.30
CA HIS A 148 15.55 -7.53 2.43
C HIS A 148 14.08 -7.19 2.17
N GLY A 149 13.16 -8.02 2.68
CA GLY A 149 11.72 -7.76 2.62
C GLY A 149 11.24 -6.95 3.82
N ILE A 150 9.95 -6.59 3.83
CA ILE A 150 9.30 -5.82 4.89
C ILE A 150 10.12 -4.54 5.20
N PRO A 151 10.23 -3.60 4.24
CA PRO A 151 10.96 -2.37 4.47
C PRO A 151 10.26 -1.48 5.50
N ASP A 152 11.04 -0.74 6.27
CA ASP A 152 10.56 0.40 7.06
C ASP A 152 10.54 1.69 6.25
N ARG A 153 9.86 2.69 6.80
CA ARG A 153 9.77 4.02 6.20
C ARG A 153 11.17 4.57 5.93
N PRO A 154 11.49 4.97 4.68
CA PRO A 154 12.73 5.66 4.39
C PRO A 154 12.82 6.98 5.17
N LEU A 155 13.90 7.13 5.94
CA LEU A 155 14.21 8.33 6.70
C LEU A 155 15.31 9.12 5.99
N ARG A 156 15.12 10.43 5.86
CA ARG A 156 16.18 11.30 5.36
C ARG A 156 17.27 11.44 6.43
N ILE A 157 18.51 11.16 6.06
CA ILE A 157 19.70 11.34 6.92
C ILE A 157 20.69 12.36 6.36
N GLY A 158 20.42 12.90 5.16
CA GLY A 158 21.24 13.93 4.53
C GLY A 158 20.62 14.44 3.22
N PRO A 159 21.31 15.34 2.49
CA PRO A 159 20.80 15.92 1.26
C PRO A 159 20.43 14.88 0.19
N ARG A 160 21.25 13.83 0.05
CA ARG A 160 21.08 12.78 -0.97
C ARG A 160 21.05 11.37 -0.37
N SER A 161 20.80 11.27 0.93
CA SER A 161 20.94 10.04 1.68
C SER A 161 19.66 9.71 2.43
N LEU A 162 19.17 8.49 2.18
CA LEU A 162 18.05 7.89 2.88
C LEU A 162 18.53 6.67 3.65
N LEU A 163 17.99 6.46 4.83
CA LEU A 163 18.15 5.26 5.65
C LEU A 163 16.82 4.50 5.65
N THR A 164 16.88 3.19 5.46
CA THR A 164 15.73 2.31 5.69
C THR A 164 16.25 0.99 6.27
N THR A 165 15.40 0.32 7.02
CA THR A 165 15.62 -1.01 7.57
C THR A 165 14.71 -2.02 6.87
N GLY A 166 15.05 -3.30 6.97
CA GLY A 166 14.22 -4.37 6.44
C GLY A 166 14.48 -5.68 7.15
N HIS A 167 13.55 -6.60 7.03
CA HIS A 167 13.61 -7.89 7.69
C HIS A 167 14.46 -8.86 6.86
N ARG A 168 15.45 -9.47 7.52
CA ARG A 168 16.25 -10.56 6.97
C ARG A 168 16.08 -11.79 7.84
N HIS A 169 15.53 -12.85 7.26
CA HIS A 169 15.58 -14.17 7.90
C HIS A 169 17.01 -14.70 7.86
N VAL A 170 17.53 -15.15 9.00
CA VAL A 170 18.86 -15.72 9.14
C VAL A 170 18.73 -17.12 9.74
N GLY A 171 19.48 -18.08 9.18
CA GLY A 171 19.48 -19.48 9.63
C GLY A 171 18.89 -20.45 8.61
N SER A 172 18.87 -21.74 8.97
CA SER A 172 18.41 -22.84 8.11
C SER A 172 16.93 -23.21 8.30
N ALA A 173 16.30 -22.71 9.36
CA ALA A 173 14.87 -22.91 9.58
C ALA A 173 14.09 -22.31 8.39
N LYS A 174 13.04 -23.02 7.95
CA LYS A 174 12.13 -22.47 6.94
C LYS A 174 11.61 -21.13 7.46
N SER A 175 11.77 -20.08 6.67
CA SER A 175 11.22 -18.76 7.00
C SER A 175 9.74 -18.96 7.35
N PRO A 176 9.25 -18.43 8.49
CA PRO A 176 7.82 -18.38 8.73
C PRO A 176 7.19 -17.69 7.51
N LEU A 177 6.06 -18.23 7.05
CA LEU A 177 5.33 -17.77 5.85
C LEU A 177 4.68 -16.39 6.10
N ILE A 178 5.48 -15.40 6.53
CA ILE A 178 5.12 -13.98 6.53
C ILE A 178 5.20 -13.45 5.10
N GLN A 179 5.98 -14.12 4.24
CA GLN A 179 6.05 -13.87 2.80
C GLN A 179 5.38 -15.03 2.07
N SER A 180 4.43 -14.70 1.21
CA SER A 180 3.81 -15.63 0.27
C SER A 180 4.90 -16.32 -0.56
N THR A 181 5.02 -17.64 -0.45
CA THR A 181 5.89 -18.44 -1.32
C THR A 181 5.34 -18.39 -2.74
N PHE A 182 5.94 -17.57 -3.60
CA PHE A 182 5.57 -17.57 -5.01
C PHE A 182 6.46 -18.55 -5.77
N ARG A 183 5.90 -19.73 -6.07
CA ARG A 183 6.39 -20.51 -7.22
C ARG A 183 6.11 -19.68 -8.47
N SER A 184 7.10 -19.55 -9.34
CA SER A 184 6.91 -18.96 -10.68
C SER A 184 5.70 -19.63 -11.34
N CYS A 185 4.66 -18.85 -11.64
CA CYS A 185 3.58 -19.32 -12.49
C CYS A 185 4.18 -19.64 -13.87
N PRO A 186 4.08 -20.87 -14.40
CA PRO A 186 4.49 -21.13 -15.77
C PRO A 186 3.65 -20.24 -16.70
N ALA A 187 4.33 -19.57 -17.62
CA ALA A 187 3.68 -18.69 -18.59
C ALA A 187 2.53 -19.44 -19.27
N ARG A 188 1.34 -18.81 -19.27
CA ARG A 188 0.18 -19.31 -20.00
C ARG A 188 0.57 -19.41 -21.49
N PRO A 189 0.31 -20.52 -22.20
CA PRO A 189 0.54 -20.58 -23.64
C PRO A 189 -0.32 -19.50 -24.31
N ALA A 190 0.29 -18.75 -25.23
CA ALA A 190 -0.41 -17.74 -26.01
C ALA A 190 -1.62 -18.38 -26.72
N ALA A 191 -2.80 -17.81 -26.53
CA ALA A 191 -3.99 -18.22 -27.26
C ALA A 191 -3.72 -18.07 -28.77
N ARG A 192 -3.86 -19.16 -29.52
CA ARG A 192 -3.80 -19.14 -30.98
C ARG A 192 -4.82 -18.13 -31.50
N ARG A 193 -4.35 -17.13 -32.26
CA ARG A 193 -5.22 -16.20 -32.98
C ARG A 193 -6.10 -16.99 -33.93
N GLY A 194 -7.40 -17.07 -33.63
CA GLY A 194 -8.40 -17.56 -34.57
C GLY A 194 -8.48 -16.62 -35.76
N THR A 195 -8.19 -17.13 -36.95
CA THR A 195 -8.41 -16.44 -38.22
C THR A 195 -9.90 -16.19 -38.40
N ALA A 196 -10.32 -14.93 -38.36
CA ALA A 196 -11.68 -14.52 -38.73
C ALA A 196 -11.91 -14.81 -40.22
N ARG A 197 -12.73 -15.82 -40.52
CA ARG A 197 -13.20 -16.14 -41.87
C ARG A 197 -14.27 -15.10 -42.22
N ARG A 198 -13.92 -14.15 -43.11
CA ARG A 198 -14.90 -13.23 -43.72
C ARG A 198 -15.85 -14.03 -44.60
N SER A 199 -17.11 -14.17 -44.21
CA SER A 199 -18.18 -14.58 -45.12
C SER A 199 -18.65 -13.35 -45.90
N ARG A 200 -18.34 -13.31 -47.19
CA ARG A 200 -18.98 -12.45 -48.18
C ARG A 200 -20.39 -13.00 -48.42
N THR A 201 -21.42 -12.22 -48.14
CA THR A 201 -22.75 -12.40 -48.73
C THR A 201 -22.81 -11.54 -49.98
N SER A 202 -22.87 -12.17 -51.15
CA SER A 202 -23.27 -11.55 -52.41
C SER A 202 -24.78 -11.73 -52.60
N LEU A 203 -25.46 -10.65 -52.96
CA LEU A 203 -26.78 -10.66 -53.59
C LEU A 203 -26.78 -11.55 -54.84
N ALA A 204 -27.83 -12.35 -55.03
CA ALA A 204 -28.39 -12.69 -56.33
C ALA A 204 -29.82 -13.24 -56.20
N ALA A 205 -30.69 -12.71 -57.08
CA ALA A 205 -32.08 -13.08 -57.41
C ALA A 205 -33.17 -12.73 -56.38
#